data_AF-A0A7K0Q3A8-F1
#
_entry.id   AF-A0A7K0Q3A8-F1
#
_cell.length_a   1.000
_cell.length_b   1.000
_cell.length_c   1.000
_cell.angle_alpha   90.00
_cell.angle_beta   90.00
_cell.angle_gamma   90.00
#
_symmetry.space_group_name_H-M   'P 1'
#
loop_
_entity.id
_entity.type
_entity.pdbx_description
1 polymer ?
#
loop_
_entity_poly.entity_id
_entity_poly.type
_entity_poly.pdbx_seq_one_letter_code
_entity_poly.pdbx_strand_id
1 'polypeptide(L)'
;MWNLTLSEIVLVIVALLGVLVAYLVYAWESRRESKRDLPLLDPGLGGVVQYVAGAVAFLLGLMLLFSVQHFSQAEDAATTEAVAYSAAFDISTVLPTAPSTKVQRDLVCLMRSTVSGSWKSASNLDLTGDENTEAWYRRTLDAVDAAVVTGDNDKIALSKLSDELSNSAQHRQTRLLLAEGD
;
A
#
# COMPACT_ATOMS: atom_id res chain seq x y z
N MET A 1 -9.17 -13.37 4.35
CA MET A 1 -8.39 -14.64 4.31
C MET A 1 -8.62 -15.46 3.04
N TRP A 2 -9.85 -15.64 2.53
CA TRP A 2 -10.11 -16.44 1.31
C TRP A 2 -9.58 -15.83 -0.01
N ASN A 3 -9.39 -14.51 -0.08
CA ASN A 3 -8.93 -13.85 -1.31
C ASN A 3 -7.41 -13.97 -1.54
N LEU A 4 -6.61 -14.14 -0.48
CA LEU A 4 -5.15 -14.27 -0.58
C LEU A 4 -4.72 -15.61 -1.19
N THR A 5 -5.40 -16.70 -0.84
CA THR A 5 -5.12 -18.02 -1.42
C THR A 5 -5.52 -18.07 -2.90
N LEU A 6 -6.55 -17.31 -3.29
CA LEU A 6 -7.04 -17.25 -4.65
C LEU A 6 -6.07 -16.47 -5.57
N SER A 7 -5.49 -15.37 -5.10
CA SER A 7 -4.43 -14.65 -5.83
C SER A 7 -3.15 -15.48 -6.00
N GLU A 8 -2.75 -16.23 -4.97
CA GLU A 8 -1.59 -17.13 -5.05
C GLU A 8 -1.81 -18.25 -6.07
N ILE A 9 -3.00 -18.87 -6.07
CA ILE A 9 -3.37 -19.91 -7.03
C ILE A 9 -3.38 -19.35 -8.47
N VAL A 10 -3.93 -18.16 -8.68
CA VAL A 10 -3.96 -17.51 -10.00
C VAL A 10 -2.54 -17.22 -10.50
N LEU A 11 -1.66 -16.72 -9.64
CA LEU A 11 -0.25 -16.48 -9.98
C LEU A 11 0.47 -17.76 -10.40
N VAL A 12 0.28 -18.85 -9.65
CA VAL A 12 0.86 -20.16 -9.99
C VAL A 12 0.32 -20.66 -11.33
N ILE A 13 -0.98 -20.52 -11.58
CA ILE A 13 -1.60 -20.92 -12.86
C ILE A 13 -1.02 -20.11 -14.02
N VAL A 14 -0.88 -18.79 -13.88
CA VAL A 14 -0.31 -17.92 -14.92
C VAL A 14 1.16 -18.27 -15.19
N ALA A 15 1.95 -18.54 -14.14
CA ALA A 15 3.34 -18.96 -14.28
C ALA A 15 3.45 -20.32 -15.00
N LEU A 16 2.62 -21.30 -14.61
CA LEU A 16 2.58 -22.61 -15.25
C LEU A 16 2.13 -22.53 -16.71
N LEU A 17 1.14 -21.69 -17.03
CA LEU A 17 0.72 -21.45 -18.40
C LEU A 17 1.84 -20.80 -19.23
N GLY A 18 2.57 -19.85 -18.66
CA GLY A 18 3.74 -19.25 -19.30
C GLY A 18 4.82 -20.28 -19.65
N VAL A 19 5.16 -21.15 -18.69
CA VAL A 19 6.11 -22.26 -18.91
C VAL A 19 5.60 -23.26 -19.94
N LEU A 20 4.31 -23.59 -19.91
CA LEU A 20 3.69 -24.54 -20.83
C LEU A 20 3.67 -24.00 -22.26
N VAL A 21 3.34 -22.72 -22.44
CA VAL A 21 3.40 -22.05 -23.75
C VAL A 21 4.84 -22.01 -24.26
N ALA A 22 5.81 -21.64 -23.43
CA ALA A 22 7.23 -21.65 -23.80
C ALA A 22 7.71 -23.06 -24.21
N TYR A 23 7.30 -24.09 -23.46
CA TYR A 23 7.61 -25.48 -23.78
C TYR A 23 6.95 -25.93 -25.08
N LEU A 24 5.68 -25.58 -25.33
CA LEU A 24 4.99 -25.92 -26.57
C LEU A 24 5.62 -25.24 -27.79
N VAL A 25 6.03 -23.99 -27.67
CA VAL A 25 6.76 -23.27 -28.73
C VAL A 25 8.09 -23.97 -29.01
N TYR A 26 8.88 -24.27 -27.96
CA TYR A 26 10.14 -25.01 -28.09
C TYR A 26 9.95 -26.42 -28.69
N ALA A 27 8.93 -27.15 -28.26
CA ALA A 27 8.61 -28.48 -28.78
C ALA A 27 8.12 -28.44 -30.24
N TRP A 28 7.42 -27.37 -30.62
CA TRP A 28 6.96 -27.16 -32.00
C TRP A 28 8.12 -26.79 -32.93
N GLU A 29 9.07 -26.01 -32.43
CA GLU A 29 10.27 -25.59 -33.15
C GLU A 29 11.28 -26.74 -33.32
N SER A 30 11.57 -27.49 -32.25
CA SER A 30 12.42 -28.69 -32.31
C SER A 30 11.85 -29.79 -33.22
N ARG A 31 10.52 -29.91 -33.33
CA ARG A 31 9.88 -30.80 -34.31
C ARG A 31 10.03 -30.30 -35.76
N ARG A 32 10.20 -29.00 -35.97
CA ARG A 32 10.50 -28.41 -37.29
C ARG A 32 11.98 -28.52 -37.67
N GLU A 33 12.89 -28.57 -36.69
CA GLU A 33 14.34 -28.67 -36.91
C GLU A 33 14.80 -29.98 -37.55
N SER A 34 14.02 -31.08 -37.50
CA SER A 34 14.36 -32.33 -38.23
C SER A 34 14.40 -32.16 -39.77
N LYS A 35 14.11 -30.98 -40.32
CA LYS A 35 14.23 -30.66 -41.76
C LYS A 35 15.14 -29.47 -42.09
N ARG A 36 15.81 -28.84 -41.13
CA ARG A 36 16.78 -27.77 -41.40
C ARG A 36 17.98 -27.91 -40.47
N ASP A 37 19.03 -28.53 -40.99
CA ASP A 37 20.37 -28.36 -40.43
C ASP A 37 20.76 -26.87 -40.51
N LEU A 38 21.35 -26.37 -39.39
CA LEU A 38 22.13 -25.13 -39.23
C LEU A 38 21.35 -23.86 -38.82
N PRO A 39 22.06 -22.90 -38.21
CA PRO A 39 22.44 -22.80 -36.80
C PRO A 39 21.63 -21.65 -36.14
N LEU A 40 21.70 -21.51 -34.82
CA LEU A 40 21.02 -20.49 -34.00
C LEU A 40 21.32 -18.98 -34.34
N LEU A 41 21.83 -18.66 -35.53
CA LEU A 41 22.10 -17.30 -36.03
C LEU A 41 21.72 -17.17 -37.52
N ASP A 42 20.47 -17.45 -37.89
CA ASP A 42 19.95 -16.99 -39.19
C ASP A 42 19.57 -15.49 -39.04
N PRO A 43 20.15 -14.54 -39.80
CA PRO A 43 19.89 -13.09 -39.67
C PRO A 43 18.47 -12.65 -40.09
N GLY A 44 17.54 -13.61 -40.21
CA GLY A 44 16.14 -13.40 -40.55
C GLY A 44 15.24 -13.07 -39.36
N LEU A 45 13.95 -12.89 -39.68
CA LEU A 45 12.83 -12.54 -38.78
C LEU A 45 12.85 -13.21 -37.39
N GLY A 46 13.39 -14.43 -37.24
CA GLY A 46 13.51 -15.12 -35.96
C GLY A 46 14.39 -14.40 -34.94
N GLY A 47 15.55 -13.88 -35.34
CA GLY A 47 16.45 -13.15 -34.44
C GLY A 47 15.85 -11.83 -33.96
N VAL A 48 15.13 -11.13 -34.83
CA VAL A 48 14.40 -9.89 -34.48
C VAL A 48 13.24 -10.18 -33.53
N VAL A 49 12.47 -11.24 -33.79
CA VAL A 49 11.36 -11.65 -32.91
C VAL A 49 11.87 -12.05 -31.53
N GLN A 50 12.97 -12.78 -31.44
CA GLN A 50 13.55 -13.18 -30.15
C GLN A 50 14.08 -11.99 -29.36
N TYR A 51 14.73 -11.02 -30.03
CA TYR A 51 15.17 -9.78 -29.40
C TYR A 51 14.00 -8.95 -28.88
N VAL A 52 12.96 -8.75 -29.70
CA VAL A 52 11.75 -7.99 -29.31
C VAL A 52 11.03 -8.70 -28.17
N ALA A 53 10.89 -10.02 -28.22
CA ALA A 53 10.28 -10.79 -27.14
C ALA A 53 11.07 -10.67 -25.83
N GLY A 54 12.41 -10.71 -25.89
CA GLY A 54 13.27 -10.49 -24.73
C GLY A 54 13.14 -9.08 -24.15
N ALA A 55 13.12 -8.06 -25.00
CA ALA A 55 12.95 -6.67 -24.59
C ALA A 55 11.56 -6.44 -23.94
N VAL A 56 10.49 -6.98 -24.53
CA VAL A 56 9.13 -6.91 -23.97
C VAL A 56 9.05 -7.65 -22.64
N ALA A 57 9.61 -8.86 -22.53
CA ALA A 57 9.64 -9.61 -21.28
C ALA A 57 10.39 -8.86 -20.17
N PHE A 58 11.50 -8.21 -20.51
CA PHE A 58 12.24 -7.35 -19.59
C PHE A 58 11.43 -6.15 -19.12
N LEU A 59 10.78 -5.43 -20.05
CA LEU A 59 9.93 -4.28 -19.70
C LEU A 59 8.73 -4.68 -18.84
N LEU A 60 8.08 -5.81 -19.14
CA LEU A 60 7.00 -6.35 -18.32
C LEU A 60 7.50 -6.74 -16.92
N GLY A 61 8.69 -7.33 -16.81
CA GLY A 61 9.32 -7.62 -15.53
C GLY A 61 9.55 -6.37 -14.69
N LEU A 62 10.02 -5.28 -15.31
CA LEU A 62 10.18 -3.98 -14.64
C LEU A 62 8.85 -3.37 -14.22
N MET A 63 7.81 -3.41 -15.07
CA MET A 63 6.48 -2.92 -14.71
C MET A 63 5.90 -3.68 -13.52
N LEU A 64 6.05 -5.00 -13.50
CA LEU A 64 5.59 -5.83 -12.39
C LEU A 64 6.34 -5.46 -11.10
N LEU A 65 7.65 -5.25 -11.17
CA LEU A 65 8.45 -4.85 -10.01
C LEU A 65 8.03 -3.48 -9.47
N PHE A 66 7.78 -2.50 -10.35
CA PHE A 66 7.27 -1.19 -9.95
C PHE A 66 5.89 -1.30 -9.29
N SER A 67 4.98 -2.10 -9.85
CA SER A 67 3.65 -2.32 -9.29
C SER A 67 3.70 -2.94 -7.89
N VAL A 68 4.57 -3.94 -7.69
CA VAL A 68 4.78 -4.56 -6.36
C VAL A 68 5.35 -3.55 -5.36
N GLN A 69 6.32 -2.74 -5.78
CA GLN A 69 6.88 -1.68 -4.92
C GLN A 69 5.82 -0.64 -4.54
N HIS A 70 4.98 -0.23 -5.48
CA HIS A 70 3.90 0.71 -5.24
C HIS A 70 2.88 0.16 -4.24
N PHE A 71 2.44 -1.09 -4.43
CA PHE A 71 1.55 -1.78 -3.50
C PHE A 71 2.15 -1.88 -2.09
N SER A 72 3.42 -2.29 -1.98
CA SER A 72 4.10 -2.43 -0.69
C SER A 72 4.22 -1.08 0.05
N GLN A 73 4.47 0.02 -0.66
CA GLN A 73 4.52 1.35 -0.06
C GLN A 73 3.14 1.80 0.44
N ALA A 74 2.07 1.51 -0.33
CA ALA A 74 0.71 1.84 0.08
C ALA A 74 0.27 1.04 1.32
N GLU A 75 0.62 -0.24 1.37
CA GLU A 75 0.39 -1.12 2.52
C GLU A 75 1.14 -0.62 3.76
N ASP A 76 2.42 -0.28 3.62
CA ASP A 76 3.25 0.23 4.72
C ASP A 76 2.73 1.57 5.26
N ALA A 77 2.34 2.49 4.37
CA ALA A 77 1.75 3.77 4.75
C ALA A 77 0.43 3.58 5.52
N ALA A 78 -0.45 2.70 5.05
CA ALA A 78 -1.72 2.40 5.71
C ALA A 78 -1.52 1.73 7.08
N THR A 79 -0.56 0.80 7.16
CA THR A 79 -0.24 0.08 8.40
C THR A 79 0.35 1.04 9.42
N THR A 80 1.29 1.90 9.01
CA THR A 80 1.94 2.86 9.89
C THR A 80 0.95 3.93 10.39
N GLU A 81 0.03 4.42 9.54
CA GLU A 81 -1.07 5.30 9.97
C GLU A 81 -1.93 4.64 11.06
N ALA A 82 -2.31 3.37 10.87
CA ALA A 82 -3.11 2.63 11.85
C ALA A 82 -2.37 2.40 13.18
N VAL A 83 -1.09 2.05 13.13
CA VAL A 83 -0.25 1.86 14.31
C VAL A 83 -0.11 3.18 15.09
N ALA A 84 0.14 4.29 14.41
CA ALA A 84 0.25 5.61 15.04
C ALA A 84 -1.05 6.02 15.78
N TYR A 85 -2.23 5.79 15.19
CA TYR A 85 -3.50 6.04 15.89
C TYR A 85 -3.69 5.13 17.12
N SER A 86 -3.29 3.87 17.04
CA SER A 86 -3.36 2.94 18.18
C SER A 86 -2.40 3.36 19.30
N ALA A 87 -1.18 3.79 18.95
CA ALA A 87 -0.20 4.30 19.90
C ALA A 87 -0.71 5.59 20.57
N ALA A 88 -1.29 6.52 19.80
CA ALA A 88 -1.90 7.73 20.34
C ALA A 88 -3.05 7.41 21.31
N PHE A 89 -3.87 6.39 21.01
CA PHE A 89 -4.92 5.93 21.91
C PHE A 89 -4.34 5.35 23.21
N ASP A 90 -3.33 4.49 23.13
CA ASP A 90 -2.70 3.91 24.32
C ASP A 90 -2.05 4.99 25.20
N ILE A 91 -1.35 5.96 24.60
CA ILE A 91 -0.77 7.10 25.33
C ILE A 91 -1.85 7.92 26.02
N SER A 92 -3.01 8.11 25.39
CA SER A 92 -4.12 8.87 25.97
C SER A 92 -4.69 8.25 27.25
N THR A 93 -4.48 6.96 27.49
CA THR A 93 -4.91 6.28 28.74
C THR A 93 -4.09 6.70 29.96
N VAL A 94 -2.90 7.25 29.74
CA VAL A 94 -1.99 7.73 30.80
C VAL A 94 -2.35 9.15 31.24
N LEU A 95 -3.11 9.89 30.43
CA LEU A 95 -3.57 11.24 30.75
C LEU A 95 -4.57 11.25 31.92
N PRO A 96 -4.72 12.40 32.62
CA PRO A 96 -5.77 12.57 33.62
C PRO A 96 -7.17 12.28 33.05
N THR A 97 -8.09 11.78 33.88
CA THR A 97 -9.40 11.23 33.44
C THR A 97 -10.25 12.19 32.60
N ALA A 98 -10.23 13.48 32.93
CA ALA A 98 -11.00 14.51 32.22
C ALA A 98 -10.54 14.72 30.75
N PRO A 99 -9.26 15.04 30.46
CA PRO A 99 -8.79 15.11 29.07
C PRO A 99 -8.74 13.74 28.37
N SER A 100 -8.40 12.68 29.11
CA SER A 100 -8.25 11.31 28.57
C SER A 100 -9.51 10.83 27.85
N THR A 101 -10.69 10.95 28.48
CA THR A 101 -11.96 10.44 27.91
C THR A 101 -12.33 11.15 26.61
N LYS A 102 -12.09 12.48 26.55
CA LYS A 102 -12.41 13.27 25.36
C LYS A 102 -11.49 12.90 24.19
N VAL A 103 -10.18 12.85 24.45
CA VAL A 103 -9.17 12.48 23.43
C VAL A 103 -9.40 11.06 22.92
N GLN A 104 -9.68 10.09 23.80
CA GLN A 104 -9.98 8.70 23.42
C GLN A 104 -11.19 8.60 22.50
N ARG A 105 -12.29 9.26 22.87
CA ARG A 105 -13.51 9.27 22.05
C ARG A 105 -13.23 9.83 20.66
N ASP A 106 -12.55 10.98 20.60
CA ASP A 106 -12.30 11.68 19.35
C ASP A 106 -11.32 10.87 18.45
N LEU A 107 -10.31 10.22 19.03
CA LEU A 107 -9.43 9.26 18.35
C LEU A 107 -10.19 8.05 17.79
N VAL A 108 -11.10 7.44 18.56
CA VAL A 108 -11.90 6.30 18.07
C VAL A 108 -12.83 6.74 16.93
N CYS A 109 -13.42 7.92 17.04
CA CYS A 109 -14.24 8.50 15.97
C CYS A 109 -13.41 8.81 14.71
N LEU A 110 -12.19 9.34 14.89
CA LEU A 110 -11.23 9.54 13.82
C LEU A 110 -10.90 8.22 13.11
N MET A 111 -10.44 7.20 13.84
CA MET A 111 -10.10 5.89 13.27
C MET A 111 -11.27 5.28 12.47
N ARG A 112 -12.50 5.36 13.00
CA ARG A 112 -13.70 4.89 12.30
C ARG A 112 -13.98 5.69 11.03
N SER A 113 -13.80 7.01 11.06
CA SER A 113 -13.98 7.85 9.88
C SER A 113 -12.90 7.62 8.83
N THR A 114 -11.66 7.33 9.22
CA THR A 114 -10.58 7.01 8.28
C THR A 114 -10.92 5.77 7.45
N VAL A 115 -11.38 4.70 8.11
CA VAL A 115 -11.74 3.44 7.45
C VAL A 115 -13.02 3.58 6.60
N SER A 116 -14.04 4.29 7.09
CA SER A 116 -15.34 4.38 6.40
C SER A 116 -15.42 5.49 5.35
N GLY A 117 -14.70 6.59 5.54
CA GLY A 117 -14.67 7.78 4.70
C GLY A 117 -13.36 7.90 3.92
N SER A 118 -12.24 8.17 4.59
CA SER A 118 -10.98 8.52 3.91
C SER A 118 -10.46 7.44 2.96
N TRP A 119 -10.59 6.15 3.30
CA TRP A 119 -10.21 5.07 2.39
C TRP A 119 -11.13 4.98 1.17
N LYS A 120 -12.43 5.27 1.36
CA LYS A 120 -13.40 5.32 0.27
C LYS A 120 -13.15 6.53 -0.65
N SER A 121 -12.83 7.70 -0.11
CA SER A 121 -12.41 8.86 -0.89
C SER A 121 -11.16 8.57 -1.70
N ALA A 122 -10.14 7.95 -1.09
CA ALA A 122 -8.92 7.55 -1.79
C ALA A 122 -9.22 6.60 -2.96
N SER A 123 -10.11 5.61 -2.78
CA SER A 123 -10.53 4.71 -3.87
C SER A 123 -11.29 5.40 -5.01
N ASN A 124 -11.83 6.60 -4.77
CA ASN A 124 -12.52 7.42 -5.77
C ASN A 124 -11.61 8.52 -6.37
N LEU A 125 -10.28 8.44 -6.15
CA LEU A 125 -9.31 9.44 -6.59
C LEU A 125 -9.54 10.83 -5.98
N ASP A 126 -10.22 10.90 -4.83
CA ASP A 126 -10.37 12.14 -4.06
C ASP A 126 -9.18 12.30 -3.10
N LEU A 127 -8.20 13.07 -3.57
CA LEU A 127 -6.94 13.35 -2.88
C LEU A 127 -7.08 14.40 -1.76
N THR A 128 -8.21 15.10 -1.68
CA THR A 128 -8.47 16.07 -0.61
C THR A 128 -8.81 15.37 0.70
N GLY A 129 -9.18 14.09 0.63
CA GLY A 129 -9.61 13.27 1.75
C GLY A 129 -11.07 13.54 2.16
N ASP A 130 -11.56 12.73 3.08
CA ASP A 130 -12.93 12.84 3.56
C ASP A 130 -13.09 13.99 4.58
N GLU A 131 -14.02 14.91 4.33
CA GLU A 131 -14.29 16.09 5.18
C GLU A 131 -14.61 15.69 6.63
N ASN A 132 -15.36 14.60 6.82
CA ASN A 132 -15.72 14.12 8.16
C ASN A 132 -14.49 13.60 8.91
N THR A 133 -13.60 12.87 8.23
CA THR A 133 -12.31 12.41 8.78
C THR A 133 -11.44 13.61 9.19
N GLU A 134 -11.37 14.63 8.34
CA GLU A 134 -10.65 15.87 8.65
C GLU A 134 -11.24 16.61 9.86
N ALA A 135 -12.58 16.67 9.96
CA ALA A 135 -13.25 17.26 11.11
C ALA A 135 -13.00 16.49 12.42
N TRP A 136 -12.85 15.16 12.38
CA TRP A 136 -12.46 14.37 13.56
C TRP A 136 -10.99 14.54 13.91
N TYR A 137 -10.11 14.67 12.90
CA TYR A 137 -8.69 14.92 13.11
C TYR A 137 -8.49 16.26 13.84
N ARG A 138 -9.10 17.34 13.35
CA ARG A 138 -9.05 18.66 13.99
C ARG A 138 -9.63 18.66 15.40
N ARG A 139 -10.78 17.99 15.60
CA ARG A 139 -11.37 17.84 16.95
C ARG A 139 -10.43 17.12 17.92
N THR A 140 -9.68 16.15 17.44
CA THR A 140 -8.69 15.43 18.24
C THR A 140 -7.54 16.36 18.62
N LEU A 141 -6.97 17.11 17.67
CA LEU A 141 -5.95 18.12 17.95
C LEU A 141 -6.43 19.17 18.95
N ASP A 142 -7.63 19.74 18.75
CA ASP A 142 -8.22 20.70 19.67
C ASP A 142 -8.41 20.13 21.08
N ALA A 143 -8.74 18.83 21.20
CA ALA A 143 -8.88 18.16 22.49
C ALA A 143 -7.53 17.96 23.19
N VAL A 144 -6.45 17.73 22.42
CA VAL A 144 -5.08 17.60 22.91
C VAL A 144 -4.54 18.95 23.34
N ASP A 145 -4.71 20.00 22.54
CA ASP A 145 -4.26 21.36 22.85
C ASP A 145 -4.99 21.94 24.07
N ALA A 146 -6.28 21.61 24.24
CA ALA A 146 -7.06 22.02 25.40
C ALA A 146 -6.78 21.19 26.66
N ALA A 147 -5.97 20.13 26.58
CA ALA A 147 -5.69 19.26 27.72
C ALA A 147 -4.77 19.96 28.71
N VAL A 148 -5.36 20.44 29.82
CA VAL A 148 -4.59 21.00 30.93
C VAL A 148 -4.00 19.85 31.75
N VAL A 149 -2.67 19.73 31.72
CA VAL A 149 -1.91 18.71 32.44
C VAL A 149 -0.95 19.36 33.43
N THR A 150 -0.88 18.80 34.64
CA THR A 150 -0.05 19.35 35.73
C THR A 150 1.19 18.50 36.03
N GLY A 151 1.10 17.17 35.86
CA GLY A 151 2.21 16.27 36.11
C GLY A 151 3.24 16.27 34.98
N ASP A 152 4.52 16.09 35.31
CA ASP A 152 5.59 16.02 34.30
C ASP A 152 5.44 14.79 33.38
N ASN A 153 4.97 13.67 33.92
CA ASN A 153 4.62 12.48 33.12
C ASN A 153 3.47 12.76 32.14
N ASP A 154 2.47 13.54 32.56
CA ASP A 154 1.31 13.90 31.74
C ASP A 154 1.74 14.81 30.57
N LYS A 155 2.68 15.73 30.81
CA LYS A 155 3.26 16.59 29.76
C LYS A 155 4.03 15.77 28.73
N ILE A 156 4.80 14.78 29.18
CA ILE A 156 5.52 13.86 28.28
C ILE A 156 4.53 13.05 27.45
N ALA A 157 3.47 12.52 28.08
CA ALA A 157 2.43 11.78 27.37
C ALA A 157 1.73 12.67 26.32
N LEU A 158 1.40 13.92 26.68
CA LEU A 158 0.76 14.87 25.78
C LEU A 158 1.66 15.21 24.57
N SER A 159 2.97 15.43 24.81
CA SER A 159 3.95 15.65 23.73
C SER A 159 4.02 14.46 22.78
N LYS A 160 4.18 13.24 23.32
CA LYS A 160 4.24 12.02 22.50
C LYS A 160 2.95 11.81 21.70
N LEU A 161 1.80 12.11 22.31
CA LEU A 161 0.52 11.98 21.64
C LEU A 161 0.39 12.97 20.47
N SER A 162 0.88 14.21 20.62
CA SER A 162 0.98 15.18 19.53
C SER A 162 1.92 14.69 18.42
N ASP A 163 3.07 14.10 18.78
CA ASP A 163 4.03 13.57 17.81
C ASP A 163 3.41 12.43 16.97
N GLU A 164 2.70 11.49 17.61
CA GLU A 164 1.99 10.40 16.91
C GLU A 164 0.86 10.92 16.01
N LEU A 165 0.13 11.96 16.43
CA LEU A 165 -0.89 12.61 15.61
C LEU A 165 -0.30 13.36 14.40
N SER A 166 0.91 13.92 14.54
CA SER A 166 1.63 14.51 13.42
C SER A 166 2.15 13.45 12.45
N ASN A 167 2.75 12.37 12.97
CA ASN A 167 3.24 11.25 12.16
C ASN A 167 2.09 10.59 11.38
N SER A 168 0.96 10.31 12.03
CA SER A 168 -0.21 9.74 11.36
C SER A 168 -0.73 10.64 10.23
N ALA A 169 -0.73 11.96 10.40
CA ALA A 169 -1.11 12.88 9.34
C ALA A 169 -0.13 12.86 8.15
N GLN A 170 1.17 12.74 8.40
CA GLN A 170 2.15 12.58 7.33
C GLN A 170 1.92 11.28 6.55
N HIS A 171 1.69 10.16 7.24
CA HIS A 171 1.40 8.87 6.59
C HIS A 171 0.06 8.87 5.84
N ARG A 172 -0.95 9.58 6.37
CA ARG A 172 -2.21 9.81 5.68
C ARG A 172 -2.00 10.53 4.34
N GLN A 173 -1.16 11.56 4.30
CA GLN A 173 -0.83 12.27 3.06
C GLN A 173 -0.08 11.37 2.07
N THR A 174 0.90 10.61 2.54
CA THR A 174 1.60 9.62 1.70
C THR A 174 0.62 8.61 1.11
N ARG A 175 -0.32 8.09 1.90
CA ARG A 175 -1.35 7.17 1.41
C ARG A 175 -2.26 7.80 0.35
N LEU A 176 -2.64 9.06 0.52
CA LEU A 176 -3.46 9.78 -0.47
C LEU A 176 -2.68 10.00 -1.77
N LEU A 177 -1.41 10.41 -1.70
CA LEU A 177 -0.56 10.60 -2.88
C LEU A 177 -0.29 9.28 -3.64
N LEU A 178 -0.09 8.17 -2.91
CA LEU A 178 0.05 6.85 -3.53
C LEU A 178 -1.24 6.38 -4.22
N ALA A 179 -2.40 6.97 -3.94
CA ALA A 179 -3.64 6.64 -4.65
C ALA A 179 -3.75 7.34 -6.03
N GLU A 180 -2.88 8.30 -6.36
CA GLU A 180 -2.86 9.00 -7.66
C GLU A 180 -2.16 8.19 -8.77
N GLY A 181 -1.39 7.15 -8.41
CA GLY A 181 -0.47 6.46 -9.31
C GLY A 181 -1.08 5.53 -10.37
N ASP A 182 -2.41 5.42 -10.48
CA ASP A 182 -3.13 4.53 -11.40
C ASP A 182 -3.99 5.30 -12.44
#